data_AF-A0A838R5R8-F1
#
_entry.id   AF-A0A838R5R8-F1
#
_cell.length_a   1.000
_cell.length_b   1.000
_cell.length_c   1.000
_cell.angle_alpha   90.00
_cell.angle_beta   90.00
_cell.angle_gamma   90.00
#
_symmetry.space_group_name_H-M   'P 1'
#
loop_
_entity.id
_entity.type
_entity.pdbx_description
1 polymer ?
#
loop_
_entity_poly.entity_id
_entity_poly.type
_entity_poly.pdbx_seq_one_letter_code
_entity_poly.pdbx_strand_id
1 'polypeptide(L)'
;MNKSTLFDRLNQELEAFGKKAQAALDEGKLQIELLRLRRRQDNTARDLGFLVYRRERGEEAEPRRVEALMLRLDDLKQELARLEQQIAEARRQRGPVEAVGVETAEPHKGPSEF
;
A
#
# COMPACT_ATOMS: atom_id res chain seq x y z
N MET A 1 -11.65 -39.62 -20.94
CA MET A 1 -11.46 -38.51 -19.98
C MET A 1 -12.73 -38.39 -19.15
N ASN A 2 -12.65 -38.69 -17.86
CA ASN A 2 -13.83 -38.81 -17.00
C ASN A 2 -14.27 -37.42 -16.53
N LYS A 3 -15.56 -37.13 -16.56
CA LYS A 3 -16.13 -35.82 -16.17
C LYS A 3 -15.68 -35.34 -14.77
N SER A 4 -15.37 -36.26 -13.84
CA SER A 4 -14.84 -35.94 -12.51
C SER A 4 -13.58 -35.08 -12.56
N THR A 5 -12.61 -35.40 -13.42
CA THR A 5 -11.31 -34.71 -13.41
C THR A 5 -11.39 -33.25 -13.86
N LEU A 6 -12.41 -32.89 -14.65
CA LEU A 6 -12.67 -31.50 -15.05
C LEU A 6 -13.30 -30.70 -13.90
N PHE A 7 -14.26 -31.27 -13.18
CA PHE A 7 -14.86 -30.62 -12.01
C PHE A 7 -13.85 -30.48 -10.85
N ASP A 8 -13.01 -31.50 -10.64
CA ASP A 8 -11.97 -31.47 -9.60
C ASP A 8 -10.94 -30.36 -9.87
N ARG A 9 -10.53 -30.19 -11.14
CA ARG A 9 -9.63 -29.10 -11.55
C ARG A 9 -10.30 -27.74 -11.37
N LEU A 10 -11.57 -27.59 -11.74
CA LEU A 10 -12.31 -26.35 -11.57
C LEU A 10 -12.40 -25.94 -10.09
N ASN A 11 -12.69 -26.90 -9.19
CA ASN A 11 -12.71 -26.64 -7.75
C ASN A 11 -11.34 -26.19 -7.22
N GLN A 12 -10.25 -26.84 -7.64
CA GLN A 12 -8.90 -26.44 -7.26
C GLN A 12 -8.56 -25.02 -7.72
N GLU A 13 -8.94 -24.65 -8.95
CA GLU A 13 -8.72 -23.32 -9.49
C GLU A 13 -9.56 -22.26 -8.74
N LEU A 14 -10.80 -22.56 -8.39
CA LEU A 14 -11.66 -21.67 -7.58
C LEU A 14 -11.11 -21.46 -6.16
N GLU A 15 -10.64 -22.52 -5.50
CA GLU A 15 -9.99 -22.40 -4.18
C GLU A 15 -8.70 -21.57 -4.26
N ALA A 16 -7.88 -21.79 -5.27
CA ALA A 16 -6.66 -21.02 -5.49
C ALA A 16 -6.96 -19.55 -5.76
N PHE A 17 -8.00 -19.26 -6.56
CA PHE A 17 -8.48 -17.91 -6.79
C PHE A 17 -8.96 -17.24 -5.50
N GLY A 18 -9.79 -17.94 -4.70
CA GLY A 18 -10.29 -17.42 -3.43
C GLY A 18 -9.18 -17.06 -2.45
N LYS A 19 -8.17 -17.92 -2.31
CA LYS A 19 -6.97 -17.65 -1.48
C LYS A 19 -6.20 -16.42 -1.97
N LYS A 20 -5.99 -16.29 -3.28
CA LYS A 20 -5.31 -15.13 -3.89
C LYS A 20 -6.10 -13.83 -3.71
N ALA A 21 -7.42 -13.88 -3.88
CA ALA A 21 -8.30 -12.74 -3.71
C ALA A 21 -8.31 -12.25 -2.25
N GLN A 22 -8.40 -13.19 -1.29
CA GLN A 22 -8.33 -12.87 0.13
C GLN A 22 -7.00 -12.19 0.50
N ALA A 23 -5.87 -12.75 0.04
CA ALA A 23 -4.55 -12.16 0.28
C ALA A 23 -4.42 -10.75 -0.32
N ALA A 24 -4.97 -10.50 -1.51
CA ALA A 24 -4.97 -9.17 -2.12
C ALA A 24 -5.85 -8.17 -1.35
N LEU A 25 -7.01 -8.61 -0.82
CA LEU A 25 -7.86 -7.78 0.03
C LEU A 25 -7.17 -7.41 1.33
N ASP A 26 -6.47 -8.35 1.97
CA ASP A 26 -5.76 -8.11 3.21
C ASP A 26 -4.57 -7.16 3.00
N GLU A 27 -3.80 -7.30 1.91
CA GLU A 27 -2.80 -6.31 1.52
C GLU A 27 -3.44 -4.93 1.29
N GLY A 28 -4.59 -4.87 0.61
CA GLY A 28 -5.31 -3.62 0.37
C GLY A 28 -5.70 -2.88 1.65
N LYS A 29 -6.10 -3.61 2.71
CA LYS A 29 -6.37 -3.01 4.03
C LYS A 29 -5.11 -2.37 4.62
N LEU A 30 -3.98 -3.08 4.57
CA LEU A 30 -2.69 -2.56 5.06
C LEU A 30 -2.26 -1.31 4.29
N GLN A 31 -2.46 -1.28 2.96
CA GLN A 31 -2.15 -0.10 2.13
C GLN A 31 -3.00 1.13 2.52
N ILE A 32 -4.29 0.92 2.80
CA ILE A 32 -5.18 2.00 3.26
C ILE A 32 -4.72 2.54 4.61
N GLU A 33 -4.30 1.67 5.51
CA GLU A 33 -3.77 2.06 6.82
C GLU A 33 -2.45 2.84 6.68
N LEU A 34 -1.57 2.40 5.78
CA LEU A 34 -0.32 3.09 5.46
C LEU A 34 -0.60 4.52 4.98
N LEU A 35 -1.55 4.69 4.07
CA LEU A 35 -1.97 6.00 3.59
C LEU A 35 -2.49 6.89 4.73
N ARG A 36 -3.28 6.33 5.65
CA ARG A 36 -3.79 7.08 6.82
C ARG A 36 -2.67 7.52 7.75
N LEU A 37 -1.70 6.64 8.04
CA LEU A 37 -0.55 6.97 8.88
C LEU A 37 0.34 8.05 8.24
N ARG A 38 0.61 7.95 6.94
CA ARG A 38 1.38 8.97 6.21
C ARG A 38 0.71 10.34 6.29
N ARG A 39 -0.60 10.41 6.06
CA ARG A 39 -1.35 11.67 6.23
C ARG A 39 -1.25 12.23 7.65
N ARG A 40 -1.28 11.38 8.68
CA ARG A 40 -1.10 11.82 10.07
C ARG A 40 0.31 12.36 10.31
N GLN A 41 1.34 11.70 9.77
CA GLN A 41 2.72 12.16 9.83
C GLN A 41 2.89 13.52 9.16
N ASP A 42 2.40 13.67 7.93
CA ASP A 42 2.47 14.92 7.17
C ASP A 42 1.79 16.07 7.90
N ASN A 43 0.59 15.84 8.45
CA ASN A 43 -0.12 16.85 9.23
C ASN A 43 0.63 17.24 10.50
N THR A 44 1.17 16.26 11.23
CA THR A 44 1.94 16.51 12.47
C THR A 44 3.23 17.29 12.16
N ALA A 45 3.92 16.95 11.06
CA ALA A 45 5.12 17.65 10.61
C ALA A 45 4.81 19.09 10.18
N ARG A 46 3.70 19.29 9.47
CA ARG A 46 3.20 20.61 9.08
C ARG A 46 2.91 21.48 10.31
N ASP A 47 2.19 20.94 11.29
CA ASP A 47 1.87 21.65 12.53
C ASP A 47 3.11 22.03 13.32
N LEU A 48 4.08 21.11 13.42
CA LEU A 48 5.37 21.37 14.06
C LEU A 48 6.13 22.48 13.32
N GLY A 49 6.18 22.41 11.99
CA GLY A 49 6.83 23.42 11.15
C GLY A 49 6.26 24.81 11.36
N PHE A 50 4.93 24.94 11.47
CA PHE A 50 4.30 26.22 11.77
C PHE A 50 4.65 26.76 13.15
N LEU A 51 4.70 25.89 14.18
CA LEU A 51 5.12 26.32 15.52
C LEU A 51 6.55 26.83 15.55
N VAL A 52 7.47 26.11 14.89
CA VAL A 52 8.88 26.53 14.78
C VAL A 52 8.97 27.84 14.02
N TYR A 53 8.29 27.97 12.88
CA TYR A 53 8.25 29.21 12.10
C TYR A 53 7.81 30.41 12.95
N ARG A 54 6.72 30.28 13.73
CA ARG A 54 6.23 31.35 14.62
C ARG A 54 7.27 31.73 15.67
N ARG A 55 7.90 30.73 16.31
CA ARG A 55 8.96 30.95 17.29
C ARG A 55 10.12 31.76 16.72
N GLU A 56 10.59 31.42 15.51
CA GLU A 56 11.69 32.13 14.84
C GLU A 56 11.32 33.57 14.44
N ARG A 57 10.02 33.87 14.33
CA ARG A 57 9.49 35.22 14.09
C ARG A 57 9.30 36.03 15.37
N GLY A 58 9.63 35.46 16.54
CA GLY A 58 9.43 36.09 17.84
C GLY A 58 7.98 36.03 18.33
N GLU A 59 7.12 35.25 17.66
CA GLU A 59 5.76 34.99 18.13
C GLU A 59 5.78 33.92 19.23
N GLU A 60 4.80 33.98 20.14
CA GLU A 60 4.71 33.03 21.23
C GLU A 60 4.34 31.64 20.71
N ALA A 61 5.24 30.67 20.95
CA ALA A 61 5.05 29.27 20.63
C ALA A 61 5.22 28.46 21.92
N GLU A 62 4.17 27.71 22.30
CA GLU A 62 4.19 26.89 23.51
C GLU A 62 5.25 25.77 23.40
N PRO A 63 6.33 25.78 24.21
CA PRO A 63 7.42 24.81 24.07
C PRO A 63 6.97 23.37 24.28
N ARG A 64 6.04 23.14 25.22
CA ARG A 64 5.45 21.82 25.49
C ARG A 64 4.74 21.24 24.27
N ARG A 65 4.13 22.09 23.44
CA ARG A 65 3.44 21.65 22.23
C ARG A 65 4.43 21.22 21.15
N VAL A 66 5.58 21.89 21.05
CA VAL A 66 6.68 21.50 20.15
C VAL A 66 7.22 20.11 20.54
N GLU A 67 7.52 19.91 21.83
CA GLU A 67 7.97 18.62 22.36
C GLU A 67 6.96 17.49 22.09
N ALA A 68 5.68 17.73 22.36
CA ALA A 68 4.62 16.76 22.12
C ALA A 68 4.50 16.36 20.64
N LEU A 69 4.65 17.30 19.71
CA LEU A 69 4.60 17.01 18.27
C LEU A 69 5.85 16.26 17.79
N MET A 70 7.03 16.55 18.36
CA MET A 70 8.24 15.78 18.07
C MET A 70 8.10 14.31 18.51
N LEU A 71 7.67 14.08 19.75
CA LEU A 71 7.41 12.72 20.25
C LEU A 71 6.39 11.98 19.37
N ARG A 72 5.31 12.66 18.98
CA ARG A 72 4.29 12.08 18.10
C ARG A 72 4.84 11.73 16.71
N LEU A 73 5.78 12.50 16.16
CA LEU A 73 6.44 12.16 14.90
C LEU A 73 7.31 10.92 15.03
N ASP A 74 8.01 10.77 16.16
CA ASP A 74 8.81 9.57 16.43
C ASP A 74 7.94 8.32 16.53
N ASP A 75 6.80 8.41 17.25
CA ASP A 75 5.83 7.32 17.33
C ASP A 75 5.27 6.94 15.94
N LEU A 76 4.82 7.93 15.17
CA LEU A 76 4.31 7.72 13.81
C LEU A 76 5.36 7.09 12.89
N LYS A 77 6.64 7.47 13.05
CA LYS A 77 7.75 6.87 12.29
C LYS A 77 7.94 5.40 12.63
N GLN A 78 7.84 5.04 13.91
CA GLN A 78 7.91 3.63 14.33
C GLN A 78 6.71 2.82 13.83
N GLU A 79 5.50 3.36 13.91
CA GLU A 79 4.29 2.72 13.40
C GLU A 79 4.36 2.48 11.89
N LEU A 80 4.79 3.50 11.13
CA LEU A 80 4.99 3.39 9.69
C LEU A 80 6.00 2.29 9.34
N ALA A 81 7.16 2.26 10.00
CA ALA A 81 8.17 1.25 9.75
C ALA A 81 7.65 -0.18 9.99
N ARG A 82 6.89 -0.39 11.07
CA ARG A 82 6.27 -1.69 11.37
C ARG A 82 5.24 -2.07 10.30
N LEU A 83 4.40 -1.14 9.87
CA LEU A 83 3.38 -1.42 8.86
C LEU A 83 3.98 -1.69 7.48
N GLU A 84 5.03 -0.96 7.10
CA GLU A 84 5.77 -1.20 5.87
C GLU A 84 6.44 -2.60 5.86
N GLN A 85 6.94 -3.06 7.01
CA GLN A 85 7.43 -4.44 7.17
C GLN A 85 6.31 -5.47 6.98
N GLN A 86 5.14 -5.27 7.59
CA GLN A 86 3.99 -6.17 7.43
C GLN A 86 3.53 -6.26 5.97
N ILE A 87 3.48 -5.14 5.26
CA ILE A 87 3.17 -5.11 3.82
C ILE A 87 4.23 -5.88 3.02
N ALA A 88 5.50 -5.68 3.32
CA ALA A 88 6.59 -6.38 2.64
C ALA A 88 6.55 -7.90 2.90
N GLU A 89 6.13 -8.33 4.08
CA GLU A 89 5.90 -9.73 4.42
C GLU A 89 4.68 -10.31 3.69
N ALA A 90 3.55 -9.61 3.69
CA ALA A 90 2.34 -10.02 2.98
C ALA A 90 2.61 -10.21 1.47
N ARG A 91 3.39 -9.29 0.86
CA ARG A 91 3.84 -9.41 -0.53
C ARG A 91 4.73 -10.62 -0.77
N ARG A 92 5.66 -10.90 0.13
CA ARG A 92 6.53 -12.09 0.06
C ARG A 92 5.72 -13.39 0.14
N GLN A 93 4.72 -13.44 1.02
CA GLN A 93 3.84 -14.61 1.19
C GLN A 93 2.95 -14.86 -0.02
N ARG A 94 2.51 -13.81 -0.72
CA ARG A 94 1.71 -13.93 -1.95
C ARG A 94 2.51 -14.51 -3.13
N GLY A 95 3.84 -14.39 -3.12
CA GLY A 95 4.71 -14.76 -4.23
C GLY A 95 4.65 -13.74 -5.39
N PRO A 96 5.53 -13.87 -6.39
CA PRO A 96 5.48 -13.01 -7.57
C PRO A 96 4.12 -13.20 -8.26
N VAL A 97 3.40 -12.10 -8.46
CA VAL A 97 2.28 -12.09 -9.38
C VAL A 97 2.92 -12.22 -10.76
N GLU A 98 2.95 -13.43 -11.31
CA GLU A 98 3.18 -13.63 -12.73
C GLU A 98 2.17 -12.71 -13.42
N ALA A 99 2.68 -11.67 -14.09
CA ALA A 99 1.84 -10.74 -14.82
C ALA A 99 1.06 -11.59 -15.82
N VAL A 100 -0.21 -11.85 -15.51
CA VAL A 100 -1.15 -12.51 -16.40
C VAL A 100 -1.06 -11.72 -17.69
N GLY A 101 -0.58 -12.39 -18.74
CA GLY A 101 -0.28 -11.78 -20.02
C GLY A 101 -1.41 -10.87 -20.44
N VAL A 102 -1.17 -9.57 -20.34
CA VAL A 102 -1.79 -8.63 -21.25
C VAL A 102 -1.06 -8.92 -22.55
N GLU A 103 -1.59 -9.88 -23.29
CA GLU A 103 -1.27 -10.10 -24.68
C GLU A 103 -1.38 -8.73 -25.34
N THR A 104 -0.22 -8.13 -25.58
CA THR A 104 -0.08 -6.92 -26.37
C THR A 104 -0.70 -7.26 -27.71
N ALA A 105 -1.95 -6.86 -27.90
CA ALA A 105 -2.61 -6.92 -29.19
C ALA A 105 -1.66 -6.26 -30.20
N GLU A 106 -1.12 -7.08 -31.10
CA GLU A 106 -0.25 -6.61 -32.16
C GLU A 106 -0.94 -5.47 -32.92
N PRO A 107 -0.23 -4.39 -33.28
CA PRO A 107 -0.81 -3.34 -34.07
C PRO A 107 -1.18 -3.92 -35.44
N HIS A 108 -2.48 -4.01 -35.71
CA HIS A 108 -3.05 -4.35 -37.01
C HIS A 108 -2.39 -3.45 -38.07
N LYS A 109 -1.48 -4.01 -38.87
CA LYS A 109 -1.05 -3.37 -40.12
C LYS A 109 -2.30 -3.32 -41.01
N GLY A 110 -2.84 -2.13 -41.22
CA GLY A 110 -3.83 -1.90 -42.26
C GLY A 110 -3.23 -2.22 -43.63
N PRO A 111 -4.06 -2.60 -44.62
CA PRO A 111 -3.57 -2.97 -45.94
C PRO A 111 -2.83 -1.78 -46.57
N SER A 112 -1.61 -2.06 -47.02
CA SER A 112 -0.84 -1.18 -47.90
C SER A 112 -1.52 -1.20 -49.27
N GLU A 113 -2.30 -0.18 -49.59
CA GLU A 113 -2.73 0.06 -50.98
C GLU A 113 -1.78 1.05 -51.64
N PHE A 114 -1.31 0.64 -52.82
CA PHE A 114 -0.57 1.41 -53.81
C PHE A 114 -1.49 2.38 -54.55
#